data_AF-C9MMG9-F1
#
_entry.id   AF-C9MMG9-F1
#
_cell.length_a   1.000
_cell.length_b   1.000
_cell.length_c   1.000
_cell.angle_alpha   90.00
_cell.angle_beta   90.00
_cell.angle_gamma   90.00
#
_symmetry.space_group_name_H-M   'P 1'
#
loop_
_entity.id
_entity.type
_entity.pdbx_description
1 polymer ?
#
loop_
_entity_poly.entity_id
_entity_poly.type
_entity_poly.pdbx_seq_one_letter_code
_entity_poly.pdbx_strand_id
1 'polypeptide(L)'
;MNKKYYLWMVVSIVLLLFASCSSDDNLGDGKATINVVRDLTFSVTFADYNEEVTAGNEKTRVVSNSSDTISRDFVNMNNGIVADVVLQHDNEKTSKKSVSAMTRSIGNGTYIMLAYQSGVLKGEVEGTIIGGTFTPSVGGNKAISLSPGNYDFVLYRSGDFTRSGNNLTITNASEYVMLGRVNNYTITATPNKQQVPFVMRHAVSRVRVKVTAYKDGALLEQRVSVLCHYQL
;
A
#
# COMPACT_ATOMS: atom_id res chain seq x y z
N MET A 1 62.95 43.96 -0.09
CA MET A 1 62.06 42.80 -0.31
C MET A 1 60.65 43.20 0.13
N ASN A 2 59.84 43.60 -0.85
CA ASN A 2 58.65 44.40 -0.57
C ASN A 2 57.45 43.47 -0.44
N LYS A 3 56.86 43.40 0.76
CA LYS A 3 55.77 42.51 1.17
C LYS A 3 54.42 42.75 0.45
N LYS A 4 54.37 43.62 -0.55
CA LYS A 4 53.14 44.02 -1.24
C LYS A 4 52.74 43.09 -2.41
N TYR A 5 53.66 42.25 -2.89
CA TYR A 5 53.39 41.37 -4.04
C TYR A 5 52.86 39.98 -3.65
N TYR A 6 53.00 39.59 -2.37
CA TYR A 6 52.48 38.31 -1.88
C TYR A 6 50.96 38.33 -1.66
N LEU A 7 50.38 39.48 -1.30
CA LEU A 7 48.93 39.59 -1.06
C LEU A 7 48.11 39.51 -2.37
N TRP A 8 48.70 39.90 -3.50
CA TRP A 8 48.04 39.83 -4.81
C TRP A 8 48.16 38.47 -5.51
N MET A 9 49.10 37.63 -5.09
CA MET A 9 49.34 36.30 -5.68
C MET A 9 48.38 35.22 -5.11
N VAL A 10 47.86 35.41 -3.89
CA VAL A 10 46.99 34.42 -3.22
C VAL A 10 45.51 34.56 -3.63
N VAL A 11 45.09 35.71 -4.17
CA VAL A 11 43.69 35.96 -4.56
C VAL A 11 43.31 35.31 -5.89
N SER A 12 44.28 34.89 -6.72
CA SER A 12 44.00 34.37 -8.07
C SER A 12 43.83 32.83 -8.15
N ILE A 13 43.98 32.09 -7.05
CA ILE A 13 43.89 30.60 -7.06
C ILE A 13 42.57 30.06 -6.46
N VAL A 14 41.67 30.92 -5.96
CA VAL A 14 40.40 30.50 -5.32
C VAL A 14 39.18 30.65 -6.25
N LEU A 15 39.37 30.68 -7.58
CA LEU A 15 38.25 30.85 -8.53
C LEU A 15 37.94 29.64 -9.43
N LEU A 16 38.54 28.47 -9.22
CA LEU A 16 38.41 27.34 -10.16
C LEU A 16 37.87 26.01 -9.59
N LEU A 17 37.07 26.03 -8.50
CA LEU A 17 36.39 24.80 -8.03
C LEU A 17 34.87 24.91 -7.83
N PHE A 18 34.21 25.88 -8.46
CA PHE A 18 32.76 25.81 -8.68
C PHE A 18 32.42 25.61 -10.17
N ALA A 19 33.05 24.61 -10.79
CA ALA A 19 32.40 23.87 -11.87
C ALA A 19 31.60 22.72 -11.24
N SER A 20 30.68 23.04 -10.33
CA SER A 20 29.58 22.13 -10.04
C SER A 20 28.64 22.23 -11.22
N CYS A 21 28.48 21.09 -11.89
CA CYS A 21 27.56 20.82 -12.98
C CYS A 21 26.22 21.54 -12.76
N SER A 22 26.09 22.74 -13.35
CA SER A 22 24.78 23.31 -13.64
C SER A 22 24.21 22.39 -14.70
N SER A 23 23.24 21.58 -14.32
CA SER A 23 22.38 20.98 -15.33
C SER A 23 21.72 22.14 -16.05
N ASP A 24 21.96 22.25 -17.35
CA ASP A 24 21.18 23.13 -18.22
C ASP A 24 19.72 22.70 -18.11
N ASP A 25 18.99 23.37 -17.23
CA ASP A 25 17.54 23.36 -17.26
C ASP A 25 17.14 24.18 -18.48
N ASN A 26 17.16 23.52 -19.63
CA ASN A 26 16.41 23.95 -20.79
C ASN A 26 14.93 23.99 -20.37
N LEU A 27 14.51 25.14 -19.86
CA LEU A 27 13.12 25.58 -19.78
C LEU A 27 12.63 25.77 -21.22
N GLY A 28 12.46 24.64 -21.90
CA GLY A 28 11.62 24.54 -23.07
C GLY A 28 10.18 24.73 -22.62
N ASP A 29 9.54 25.74 -23.20
CA ASP A 29 8.10 25.96 -23.17
C ASP A 29 7.36 24.63 -23.46
N GLY A 30 6.63 24.10 -22.47
CA GLY A 30 5.94 22.81 -22.60
C GLY A 30 5.65 22.11 -21.28
N LYS A 31 4.52 22.46 -20.64
CA LYS A 31 3.81 21.69 -19.60
C LYS A 31 4.71 20.94 -18.60
N ALA A 32 5.10 21.59 -17.50
CA ALA A 32 5.90 21.00 -16.41
C ALA A 32 5.48 19.55 -16.07
N THR A 33 6.32 18.57 -16.43
CA THR A 33 6.10 17.16 -16.16
C THR A 33 6.77 16.76 -14.84
N ILE A 34 6.05 16.05 -13.98
CA ILE A 34 6.55 15.56 -12.69
C ILE A 34 7.19 14.18 -12.87
N ASN A 35 8.42 14.02 -12.40
CA ASN A 35 9.12 12.74 -12.41
C ASN A 35 8.73 11.95 -11.15
N VAL A 36 8.01 10.84 -11.34
CA VAL A 36 7.48 9.99 -10.25
C VAL A 36 8.57 9.50 -9.30
N VAL A 37 9.79 9.23 -9.80
CA VAL A 37 10.89 8.70 -8.98
C VAL A 37 11.55 9.80 -8.14
N ARG A 38 11.63 11.02 -8.67
CA ARG A 38 12.37 12.13 -8.03
C ARG A 38 11.48 13.01 -7.16
N ASP A 39 10.26 13.23 -7.60
CA ASP A 39 9.40 14.31 -7.11
C ASP A 39 8.23 13.77 -6.26
N LEU A 40 8.01 12.45 -6.23
CA LEU A 40 7.00 11.80 -5.40
C LEU A 40 7.64 10.88 -4.35
N THR A 41 6.99 10.78 -3.19
CA THR A 41 7.30 9.81 -2.13
C THR A 41 6.08 8.93 -1.89
N PHE A 42 6.28 7.63 -1.71
CA PHE A 42 5.20 6.66 -1.58
C PHE A 42 5.22 6.06 -0.18
N SER A 43 4.45 6.60 0.76
CA SER A 43 4.31 5.98 2.09
C SER A 43 3.41 4.76 1.98
N VAL A 44 3.74 3.72 2.75
CA VAL A 44 3.02 2.45 2.74
C VAL A 44 2.71 2.02 4.16
N THR A 45 1.42 1.83 4.43
CA THR A 45 0.92 1.18 5.64
C THR A 45 0.20 -0.11 5.29
N PHE A 46 0.04 -0.99 6.28
CA PHE A 46 -0.64 -2.29 6.12
C PHE A 46 -1.85 -2.31 7.03
N ALA A 47 -3.02 -2.51 6.45
CA ALA A 47 -4.27 -2.62 7.19
C ALA A 47 -4.53 -4.08 7.56
N ASP A 48 -5.09 -4.28 8.75
CA ASP A 48 -5.63 -5.59 9.15
C ASP A 48 -6.98 -5.85 8.45
N TYR A 49 -7.48 -7.08 8.56
CA TYR A 49 -8.84 -7.41 8.15
C TYR A 49 -9.85 -6.51 8.88
N ASN A 50 -10.87 -6.04 8.16
CA ASN A 50 -11.94 -5.20 8.66
C ASN A 50 -11.54 -3.82 9.23
N GLU A 51 -10.30 -3.36 9.01
CA GLU A 51 -9.96 -1.96 9.26
C GLU A 51 -10.69 -1.06 8.25
N GLU A 52 -11.52 -0.14 8.75
CA GLU A 52 -12.41 0.66 7.92
C GLU A 52 -11.64 1.51 6.89
N VAL A 53 -12.26 1.80 5.74
CA VAL A 53 -11.72 2.72 4.74
C VAL A 53 -12.09 4.13 5.19
N THR A 54 -11.19 4.84 5.86
CA THR A 54 -11.36 6.28 6.07
C THR A 54 -11.04 7.02 4.77
N ALA A 55 -11.86 6.84 3.74
CA ALA A 55 -11.91 7.77 2.62
C ALA A 55 -12.69 8.99 3.10
N GLY A 56 -12.09 10.17 2.96
CA GLY A 56 -12.53 11.39 3.64
C GLY A 56 -13.99 11.76 3.41
N ASN A 57 -14.76 11.70 4.48
CA ASN A 57 -15.80 12.65 4.89
C ASN A 57 -16.43 12.14 6.19
N GLU A 58 -16.67 13.07 7.08
CA GLU A 58 -17.19 12.95 8.43
C GLU A 58 -18.13 11.75 8.66
N LYS A 59 -17.70 10.81 9.51
CA LYS A 59 -18.57 10.22 10.52
C LYS A 59 -17.80 10.05 11.81
N THR A 60 -18.02 11.01 12.72
CA THR A 60 -18.12 10.74 14.14
C THR A 60 -19.05 9.54 14.31
N ARG A 61 -18.50 8.33 14.40
CA ARG A 61 -19.24 7.21 14.96
C ARG A 61 -19.10 7.28 16.46
N VAL A 62 -20.08 7.96 17.04
CA VAL A 62 -20.68 7.55 18.31
C VAL A 62 -20.58 6.02 18.41
N VAL A 63 -19.96 5.54 19.49
CA VAL A 63 -19.98 4.14 19.91
C VAL A 63 -21.45 3.73 19.99
N SER A 64 -21.94 3.20 18.89
CA SER A 64 -23.29 2.65 18.77
C SER A 64 -23.06 1.17 18.87
N ASN A 65 -23.58 0.53 19.91
CA ASN A 65 -23.57 -0.91 20.09
C ASN A 65 -24.39 -1.60 18.98
N SER A 66 -23.93 -1.57 17.73
CA SER A 66 -24.36 -2.52 16.72
C SER A 66 -23.81 -3.87 17.16
N SER A 67 -24.68 -4.82 17.48
CA SER A 67 -24.23 -6.18 17.77
C SER A 67 -23.32 -6.65 16.64
N ASP A 68 -22.12 -7.12 16.95
CA ASP A 68 -21.18 -7.68 15.97
C ASP A 68 -21.80 -8.82 15.13
N THR A 69 -22.90 -9.40 15.63
CA THR A 69 -23.75 -10.36 14.96
C THR A 69 -24.42 -9.77 13.72
N ILE A 70 -24.03 -10.29 12.55
CA ILE A 70 -24.64 -10.04 11.24
C ILE A 70 -25.94 -10.85 11.11
N SER A 71 -25.92 -12.11 11.53
CA SER A 71 -27.11 -12.98 11.54
C SER A 71 -27.00 -14.03 12.64
N ARG A 72 -28.15 -14.49 13.13
CA ARG A 72 -28.25 -15.64 14.03
C ARG A 72 -29.40 -16.53 13.58
N ASP A 73 -29.18 -17.83 13.60
CA ASP A 73 -30.19 -18.83 13.28
C ASP A 73 -30.14 -20.01 14.24
N PHE A 74 -31.30 -20.64 14.46
CA PHE A 74 -31.42 -21.85 15.27
C PHE A 74 -31.82 -23.02 14.38
N VAL A 75 -30.88 -23.94 14.17
CA VAL A 75 -31.09 -25.11 13.31
C VAL A 75 -31.38 -26.32 14.17
N ASN A 76 -32.59 -26.87 14.04
CA ASN A 76 -32.94 -28.14 14.68
C ASN A 76 -32.24 -29.29 13.95
N MET A 77 -31.35 -30.00 14.64
CA MET A 77 -30.57 -31.13 14.10
C MET A 77 -31.23 -32.49 14.40
N ASN A 78 -32.46 -32.49 14.88
CA ASN A 78 -33.19 -33.63 15.44
C ASN A 78 -32.55 -34.18 16.72
N ASN A 79 -33.20 -35.18 17.32
CA ASN A 79 -32.73 -35.87 18.53
C ASN A 79 -32.48 -34.94 19.74
N GLY A 80 -33.24 -33.85 19.82
CA GLY A 80 -33.11 -32.85 20.90
C GLY A 80 -31.87 -31.96 20.79
N ILE A 81 -31.16 -31.99 19.65
CA ILE A 81 -29.99 -31.15 19.39
C ILE A 81 -30.43 -29.93 18.58
N VAL A 82 -30.04 -28.74 19.05
CA VAL A 82 -30.24 -27.46 18.35
C VAL A 82 -28.89 -26.79 18.18
N ALA A 83 -28.56 -26.37 16.97
CA ALA A 83 -27.39 -25.55 16.70
C ALA A 83 -27.77 -24.05 16.77
N ASP A 84 -27.04 -23.28 17.57
CA ASP A 84 -27.06 -21.81 17.55
C ASP A 84 -25.96 -21.34 16.59
N VAL A 85 -26.37 -20.90 15.40
CA VAL A 85 -25.48 -20.46 14.34
C VAL A 85 -25.42 -18.95 14.36
N VAL A 86 -24.25 -18.39 14.68
CA VAL A 86 -24.03 -16.94 14.75
C VAL A 86 -22.99 -16.53 13.71
N LEU A 87 -23.38 -15.67 12.79
CA LEU A 87 -22.46 -14.96 11.89
C LEU A 87 -22.16 -13.60 12.49
N GLN A 88 -20.88 -13.24 12.58
CA GLN A 88 -20.43 -11.97 13.13
C GLN A 88 -19.27 -11.40 12.31
N HIS A 89 -19.04 -10.09 12.41
CA HIS A 89 -17.82 -9.48 11.88
C HIS A 89 -16.58 -10.08 12.55
N ASP A 90 -15.54 -10.36 11.75
CA ASP A 90 -14.26 -10.85 12.27
C ASP A 90 -13.47 -9.70 12.91
N ASN A 91 -13.73 -9.45 14.19
CA ASN A 91 -13.05 -8.41 14.96
C ASN A 91 -11.73 -8.88 15.58
N GLU A 92 -11.34 -10.13 15.35
CA GLU A 92 -10.11 -10.67 15.92
C GLU A 92 -8.90 -10.19 15.09
N LYS A 93 -8.14 -9.27 15.70
CA LYS A 93 -6.90 -8.72 15.13
C LYS A 93 -5.90 -9.83 14.82
N THR A 94 -5.15 -9.62 13.76
CA THR A 94 -4.02 -10.46 13.39
C THR A 94 -2.99 -10.42 14.53
N SER A 95 -2.60 -11.60 15.01
CA SER A 95 -1.70 -11.73 16.16
C SER A 95 -0.36 -11.01 15.93
N LYS A 96 0.31 -10.54 17.00
CA LYS A 96 1.64 -9.89 16.87
C LYS A 96 2.67 -10.77 16.14
N LYS A 97 2.59 -12.09 16.33
CA LYS A 97 3.46 -13.08 15.66
C LYS A 97 3.20 -13.12 14.15
N SER A 98 1.92 -13.17 13.75
CA SER A 98 1.55 -13.15 12.33
C SER A 98 1.80 -11.79 11.69
N VAL A 99 1.60 -10.67 12.41
CA VAL A 99 2.03 -9.33 11.96
C VAL A 99 3.54 -9.30 11.69
N SER A 100 4.37 -9.79 12.62
CA SER A 100 5.82 -9.85 12.42
C SER A 100 6.25 -10.76 11.25
N ALA A 101 5.59 -11.91 11.08
CA ALA A 101 5.83 -12.78 9.93
C ALA A 101 5.41 -12.12 8.61
N MET A 102 4.27 -11.44 8.61
CA MET A 102 3.75 -10.69 7.49
C MET A 102 4.66 -9.51 7.14
N THR A 103 5.11 -8.69 8.10
CA THR A 103 6.09 -7.61 7.85
C THR A 103 7.40 -8.15 7.26
N ARG A 104 7.86 -9.34 7.65
CA ARG A 104 9.05 -9.99 7.05
C ARG A 104 8.78 -10.51 5.64
N SER A 105 7.62 -11.13 5.42
CA SER A 105 7.22 -11.63 4.10
C SER A 105 7.03 -10.48 3.11
N ILE A 106 6.30 -9.45 3.53
CA ILE A 106 5.97 -8.25 2.76
C ILE A 106 7.20 -7.37 2.57
N GLY A 107 8.00 -7.12 3.61
CA GLY A 107 9.18 -6.25 3.51
C GLY A 107 10.24 -6.77 2.55
N ASN A 108 10.29 -8.08 2.32
CA ASN A 108 11.25 -8.72 1.42
C ASN A 108 10.56 -9.12 0.11
N GLY A 109 10.40 -8.17 -0.82
CA GLY A 109 9.82 -8.46 -2.14
C GLY A 109 9.97 -7.35 -3.15
N THR A 110 9.86 -7.72 -4.42
CA THR A 110 9.68 -6.77 -5.53
C THR A 110 8.22 -6.39 -5.63
N TYR A 111 7.96 -5.10 -5.76
CA TYR A 111 6.63 -4.50 -5.88
C TYR A 111 6.50 -3.78 -7.21
N ILE A 112 5.29 -3.77 -7.74
CA ILE A 112 4.92 -3.08 -8.96
C ILE A 112 3.91 -1.99 -8.59
N MET A 113 4.25 -0.75 -8.89
CA MET A 113 3.36 0.39 -8.81
C MET A 113 2.87 0.75 -10.20
N LEU A 114 1.55 0.89 -10.37
CA LEU A 114 0.89 1.33 -11.59
C LEU A 114 0.28 2.70 -11.39
N ALA A 115 0.37 3.56 -12.42
CA ALA A 115 -0.31 4.84 -12.46
C ALA A 115 -1.33 4.85 -13.59
N TYR A 116 -2.57 5.26 -13.30
CA TYR A 116 -3.66 5.38 -14.24
C TYR A 116 -4.22 6.80 -14.25
N GLN A 117 -4.73 7.22 -15.39
CA GLN A 117 -5.53 8.44 -15.51
C GLN A 117 -6.76 8.11 -16.34
N SER A 118 -7.94 8.34 -15.78
CA SER A 118 -9.23 8.04 -16.44
C SER A 118 -9.30 6.59 -16.96
N GLY A 119 -8.76 5.64 -16.18
CA GLY A 119 -8.71 4.21 -16.54
C GLY A 119 -7.61 3.81 -17.53
N VAL A 120 -6.81 4.75 -18.04
CA VAL A 120 -5.72 4.45 -18.98
C VAL A 120 -4.38 4.36 -18.24
N LEU A 121 -3.63 3.27 -18.46
CA LEU A 121 -2.31 3.09 -17.87
C LEU A 121 -1.33 4.15 -18.41
N LYS A 122 -0.68 4.87 -17.49
CA LYS A 122 0.33 5.89 -17.80
C LYS A 122 1.75 5.40 -17.59
N GLY A 123 1.92 4.39 -16.75
CA GLY A 123 3.19 3.71 -16.58
C GLY A 123 3.19 2.75 -15.40
N GLU A 124 4.27 1.99 -15.30
CA GLU A 124 4.56 1.08 -14.21
C GLU A 124 6.00 1.29 -13.71
N VAL A 125 6.19 1.13 -12.40
CA VAL A 125 7.50 1.23 -11.74
C VAL A 125 7.66 0.02 -10.83
N GLU A 126 8.79 -0.65 -10.97
CA GLU A 126 9.21 -1.68 -10.03
C GLU A 126 10.01 -1.06 -8.87
N GLY A 127 9.89 -1.64 -7.69
CA GLY A 127 10.60 -1.17 -6.51
C GLY A 127 10.49 -2.12 -5.33
N THR A 128 10.93 -1.65 -4.17
CA THR A 128 10.92 -2.39 -2.91
C THR A 128 10.29 -1.55 -1.80
N ILE A 129 9.66 -2.18 -0.82
CA ILE A 129 9.16 -1.47 0.36
C ILE A 129 10.20 -1.59 1.48
N ILE A 130 10.79 -0.46 1.88
CA ILE A 130 11.78 -0.40 2.95
C ILE A 130 11.29 0.62 3.99
N GLY A 131 11.18 0.20 5.25
CA GLY A 131 10.78 1.10 6.34
C GLY A 131 9.41 1.76 6.14
N GLY A 132 8.47 1.09 5.47
CA GLY A 132 7.15 1.66 5.18
C GLY A 132 7.13 2.69 4.05
N THR A 133 8.16 2.71 3.20
CA THR A 133 8.21 3.54 2.00
C THR A 133 8.47 2.66 0.79
N PHE A 134 7.68 2.82 -0.27
CA PHE A 134 7.98 2.21 -1.56
C PHE A 134 9.06 3.04 -2.26
N THR A 135 10.19 2.40 -2.52
CA THR A 135 11.36 2.97 -3.16
C THR A 135 11.50 2.34 -4.55
N PRO A 136 11.31 3.11 -5.63
CA PRO A 136 11.58 2.67 -6.99
C PRO A 136 13.00 2.13 -7.15
N SER A 137 13.17 1.01 -7.86
CA SER A 137 14.50 0.47 -8.16
C SER A 137 15.25 1.41 -9.11
N VAL A 138 16.37 1.97 -8.63
CA VAL A 138 17.25 2.85 -9.41
C VAL A 138 18.06 2.01 -10.39
N GLY A 139 17.81 2.14 -11.70
CA GLY A 139 18.58 1.42 -12.72
C GLY A 139 17.91 1.17 -14.07
N GLY A 140 16.62 1.44 -14.21
CA GLY A 140 15.96 1.49 -15.52
C GLY A 140 15.52 2.90 -15.82
N ASN A 141 15.65 3.36 -17.06
CA ASN A 141 15.12 4.65 -17.56
C ASN A 141 13.57 4.76 -17.50
N LYS A 142 12.89 4.06 -16.58
CA LYS A 142 11.44 4.04 -16.37
C LYS A 142 11.02 5.04 -15.28
N ALA A 143 11.60 6.24 -15.28
CA ALA A 143 10.95 7.32 -14.55
C ALA A 143 9.62 7.62 -15.27
N ILE A 144 8.50 7.25 -14.66
CA ILE A 144 7.21 7.68 -15.18
C ILE A 144 7.16 9.19 -15.05
N SER A 145 6.95 9.89 -16.17
CA SER A 145 6.68 11.32 -16.17
C SER A 145 5.17 11.53 -16.23
N LEU A 146 4.60 12.05 -15.15
CA LEU A 146 3.18 12.36 -15.05
C LEU A 146 3.00 13.87 -15.17
N SER A 147 2.16 14.34 -16.10
CA SER A 147 1.76 15.75 -16.08
C SER A 147 0.82 16.02 -14.90
N PRO A 148 0.73 17.25 -14.39
CA PRO A 148 -0.25 17.61 -13.38
C PRO A 148 -1.67 17.15 -13.75
N GLY A 149 -2.41 16.65 -12.77
CA GLY A 149 -3.74 16.07 -12.96
C GLY A 149 -4.09 15.01 -11.90
N ASN A 150 -5.26 14.40 -12.03
CA ASN A 150 -5.72 13.34 -11.12
C ASN A 150 -5.35 11.96 -11.64
N TYR A 151 -4.90 11.11 -10.73
CA TYR A 151 -4.44 9.76 -11.02
C TYR A 151 -4.98 8.75 -10.02
N ASP A 152 -5.19 7.52 -10.50
CA ASP A 152 -5.35 6.36 -9.65
C ASP A 152 -4.03 5.59 -9.62
N PHE A 153 -3.56 5.26 -8.41
CA PHE A 153 -2.36 4.47 -8.21
C PHE A 153 -2.72 3.11 -7.64
N VAL A 154 -2.00 2.09 -8.09
CA VAL A 154 -2.14 0.71 -7.61
C VAL A 154 -0.75 0.20 -7.24
N LEU A 155 -0.61 -0.45 -6.08
CA LEU A 155 0.64 -1.05 -5.62
C LEU A 155 0.38 -2.49 -5.20
N TYR A 156 1.14 -3.43 -5.75
CA TYR A 156 1.05 -4.85 -5.40
C TYR A 156 2.42 -5.51 -5.46
N ARG A 157 2.56 -6.66 -4.78
CA ARG A 157 3.79 -7.45 -4.83
C ARG A 157 3.83 -8.26 -6.14
N SER A 158 4.99 -8.26 -6.80
CA SER A 158 5.21 -9.07 -8.00
C SER A 158 5.08 -10.57 -7.68
N GLY A 159 4.41 -11.32 -8.56
CA GLY A 159 4.14 -12.76 -8.39
C GLY A 159 2.82 -13.10 -7.69
N ASP A 160 2.31 -12.20 -6.85
CA ASP A 160 1.03 -12.41 -6.14
C ASP A 160 -0.18 -12.29 -7.08
N PHE A 161 -0.02 -11.53 -8.17
CA PHE A 161 -1.06 -11.28 -9.17
C PHE A 161 -0.55 -11.54 -10.59
N THR A 162 -1.42 -12.09 -11.42
CA THR A 162 -1.30 -12.10 -12.88
C THR A 162 -2.09 -10.92 -13.44
N ARG A 163 -1.48 -10.15 -14.34
CA ARG A 163 -2.08 -8.94 -14.93
C ARG A 163 -2.50 -9.20 -16.37
N SER A 164 -3.74 -8.84 -16.71
CA SER A 164 -4.25 -8.84 -18.08
C SER A 164 -4.99 -7.52 -18.36
N GLY A 165 -4.39 -6.66 -19.18
CA GLY A 165 -4.86 -5.28 -19.34
C GLY A 165 -4.88 -4.57 -17.98
N ASN A 166 -6.05 -4.08 -17.57
CA ASN A 166 -6.25 -3.41 -16.28
C ASN A 166 -6.70 -4.34 -15.14
N ASN A 167 -6.89 -5.63 -15.43
CA ASN A 167 -7.36 -6.61 -14.45
C ASN A 167 -6.17 -7.27 -13.75
N LEU A 168 -6.30 -7.46 -12.43
CA LEU A 168 -5.34 -8.18 -11.60
C LEU A 168 -6.02 -9.41 -11.00
N THR A 169 -5.54 -10.58 -11.36
CA THR A 169 -6.05 -11.86 -10.84
C THR A 169 -5.04 -12.43 -9.86
N ILE A 170 -5.49 -12.85 -8.67
CA ILE A 170 -4.58 -13.45 -7.67
C ILE A 170 -4.06 -14.78 -8.21
N THR A 171 -2.75 -14.98 -8.14
CA THR A 171 -2.10 -16.23 -8.59
C THR A 171 -2.32 -17.35 -7.57
N ASN A 172 -2.12 -17.07 -6.27
CA ASN A 172 -2.32 -18.02 -5.19
C ASN A 172 -2.96 -17.32 -3.98
N ALA A 173 -4.11 -17.82 -3.53
CA ALA A 173 -4.79 -17.24 -2.37
C ALA A 173 -3.97 -17.48 -1.09
N SER A 174 -3.60 -16.40 -0.41
CA SER A 174 -2.86 -16.42 0.85
C SER A 174 -3.14 -15.17 1.66
N GLU A 175 -3.02 -15.25 2.98
CA GLU A 175 -3.17 -14.11 3.88
C GLU A 175 -2.13 -13.02 3.64
N TYR A 176 -1.02 -13.32 2.94
CA TYR A 176 0.03 -12.36 2.62
C TYR A 176 -0.23 -11.57 1.33
N VAL A 177 -1.26 -11.94 0.55
CA VAL A 177 -1.57 -11.24 -0.70
C VAL A 177 -2.31 -9.94 -0.39
N MET A 178 -1.67 -8.82 -0.71
CA MET A 178 -2.20 -7.49 -0.43
C MET A 178 -2.10 -6.56 -1.64
N LEU A 179 -3.04 -5.62 -1.71
CA LEU A 179 -3.16 -4.59 -2.75
C LEU A 179 -3.35 -3.23 -2.09
N GLY A 180 -2.57 -2.24 -2.52
CA GLY A 180 -2.79 -0.84 -2.19
C GLY A 180 -3.42 -0.12 -3.38
N ARG A 181 -4.44 0.71 -3.12
CA ARG A 181 -5.06 1.55 -4.14
C ARG A 181 -5.31 2.95 -3.61
N VAL A 182 -4.88 3.95 -4.35
CA VAL A 182 -5.15 5.37 -4.10
C VAL A 182 -5.93 5.88 -5.29
N ASN A 183 -7.15 6.36 -5.08
CA ASN A 183 -7.99 6.86 -6.15
C ASN A 183 -7.99 8.39 -6.19
N ASN A 184 -8.06 8.96 -7.38
CA ASN A 184 -8.23 10.39 -7.62
C ASN A 184 -7.21 11.28 -6.87
N TYR A 185 -5.94 10.85 -6.83
CA TYR A 185 -4.85 11.63 -6.25
C TYR A 185 -4.42 12.74 -7.21
N THR A 186 -4.43 13.99 -6.74
CA THR A 186 -4.04 15.15 -7.54
C THR A 186 -2.54 15.38 -7.48
N ILE A 187 -1.87 15.19 -8.63
CA ILE A 187 -0.49 15.63 -8.84
C ILE A 187 -0.50 17.09 -9.27
N THR A 188 0.21 17.94 -8.53
CA THR A 188 0.38 19.37 -8.83
C THR A 188 1.75 19.67 -9.45
N ALA A 189 1.89 20.82 -10.10
CA ALA A 189 3.16 21.26 -10.72
C ALA A 189 4.18 21.83 -9.70
N THR A 190 3.82 21.85 -8.42
CA THR A 190 4.49 22.61 -7.35
C THR A 190 5.85 21.98 -6.97
N PRO A 191 6.88 22.77 -6.61
CA PRO A 191 8.25 22.27 -6.36
C PRO A 191 8.42 21.38 -5.10
N ASN A 192 7.36 21.14 -4.32
CA ASN A 192 7.46 20.32 -3.12
C ASN A 192 7.28 18.84 -3.46
N LYS A 193 8.08 17.98 -2.82
CA LYS A 193 7.91 16.52 -2.90
C LYS A 193 6.51 16.14 -2.42
N GLN A 194 5.68 15.62 -3.32
CA GLN A 194 4.31 15.20 -3.00
C GLN A 194 4.33 13.77 -2.47
N GLN A 195 3.45 13.45 -1.51
CA GLN A 195 3.38 12.13 -0.91
C GLN A 195 2.10 11.41 -1.33
N VAL A 196 2.23 10.23 -1.92
CA VAL A 196 1.13 9.33 -2.29
C VAL A 196 1.01 8.24 -1.21
N PRO A 197 -0.05 8.27 -0.36
CA PRO A 197 -0.17 7.36 0.76
C PRO A 197 -0.89 6.06 0.38
N PHE A 198 -0.15 4.96 0.26
CA PHE A 198 -0.72 3.64 0.09
C PHE A 198 -1.12 3.01 1.42
N VAL A 199 -2.33 2.46 1.46
CA VAL A 199 -2.77 1.51 2.49
C VAL A 199 -2.95 0.16 1.82
N MET A 200 -2.04 -0.77 2.10
CA MET A 200 -2.08 -2.13 1.60
C MET A 200 -3.14 -2.92 2.37
N ARG A 201 -4.07 -3.54 1.65
CA ARG A 201 -5.20 -4.30 2.21
C ARG A 201 -5.17 -5.73 1.69
N HIS A 202 -5.64 -6.69 2.49
CA HIS A 202 -5.76 -8.09 2.04
C HIS A 202 -6.64 -8.18 0.80
N ALA A 203 -6.16 -8.89 -0.22
CA ALA A 203 -6.93 -9.14 -1.45
C ALA A 203 -7.82 -10.40 -1.35
N VAL A 204 -7.76 -11.09 -0.22
CA VAL A 204 -8.60 -12.25 0.11
C VAL A 204 -9.50 -11.90 1.29
N SER A 205 -10.64 -12.58 1.40
CA SER A 205 -11.49 -12.52 2.59
C SER A 205 -11.15 -13.64 3.55
N ARG A 206 -11.23 -13.40 4.86
CA ARG A 206 -11.03 -14.42 5.90
C ARG A 206 -12.34 -14.75 6.58
N VAL A 207 -12.63 -16.05 6.70
CA VAL A 207 -13.76 -16.59 7.46
C VAL A 207 -13.21 -17.44 8.59
N ARG A 208 -13.58 -17.14 9.83
CA ARG A 208 -13.26 -17.97 11.00
C ARG A 208 -14.49 -18.75 11.44
N VAL A 209 -14.36 -20.06 11.43
CA VAL A 209 -15.39 -20.98 11.89
C VAL A 209 -15.02 -21.44 13.30
N LYS A 210 -15.92 -21.20 14.25
CA LYS A 210 -15.83 -21.72 15.61
C LYS A 210 -16.98 -22.69 15.83
N VAL A 211 -16.65 -23.93 16.16
CA VAL A 211 -17.63 -24.96 16.56
C VAL A 211 -17.43 -25.22 18.04
N THR A 212 -18.49 -25.02 18.82
CA THR A 212 -18.52 -25.35 20.24
C THR A 212 -19.62 -26.38 20.46
N ALA A 213 -19.26 -27.51 21.06
CA ALA A 213 -20.18 -28.57 21.42
C ALA A 213 -20.15 -28.79 22.94
N TYR A 214 -21.34 -29.01 23.51
CA TYR A 214 -21.51 -29.30 24.92
C TYR A 214 -22.05 -30.71 25.06
N LYS A 215 -21.36 -31.55 25.82
CA LYS A 215 -21.83 -32.89 26.18
C LYS A 215 -21.45 -33.19 27.62
N ASP A 216 -22.44 -33.55 28.45
CA ASP A 216 -22.23 -33.97 29.84
C ASP A 216 -21.37 -33.00 30.68
N GLY A 217 -21.55 -31.68 30.47
CA GLY A 217 -20.78 -30.63 31.14
C GLY A 217 -19.38 -30.38 30.57
N ALA A 218 -18.91 -31.16 29.59
CA ALA A 218 -17.66 -30.91 28.89
C ALA A 218 -17.87 -29.96 27.69
N LEU A 219 -16.95 -29.00 27.55
CA LEU A 219 -16.86 -28.08 26.40
C LEU A 219 -15.80 -28.60 25.42
N LEU A 220 -16.23 -28.86 24.19
CA LEU A 220 -15.35 -29.14 23.06
C LEU A 220 -15.39 -27.93 22.13
N GLU A 221 -14.23 -27.33 21.87
CA GLU A 221 -14.10 -26.18 20.96
C GLU A 221 -13.11 -26.50 19.84
N GLN A 222 -13.55 -26.28 18.60
CA GLN A 222 -12.71 -26.36 17.42
C GLN A 222 -12.78 -25.03 16.66
N ARG A 223 -11.62 -24.53 16.22
CA ARG A 223 -11.51 -23.31 15.40
C ARG A 223 -10.80 -23.62 14.10
N VAL A 224 -11.37 -23.15 12.99
CA VAL A 224 -10.80 -23.28 11.64
C VAL A 224 -10.87 -21.90 10.98
N SER A 225 -9.83 -21.53 10.24
CA SER A 225 -9.82 -20.31 9.42
C SER A 225 -9.75 -20.70 7.94
N VAL A 226 -10.60 -20.11 7.12
CA VAL A 226 -10.66 -20.31 5.67
C VAL A 226 -10.42 -18.98 4.97
N LEU A 227 -9.59 -19.00 3.94
CA LEU A 227 -9.38 -17.85 3.06
C LEU A 227 -10.21 -18.03 1.79
N CYS A 228 -11.06 -17.04 1.51
CA CYS A 228 -11.90 -17.01 0.32
C CYS A 228 -11.29 -16.04 -0.70
N HIS A 229 -11.16 -16.49 -1.94
CA HIS A 229 -10.72 -15.66 -3.06
C HIS A 229 -11.92 -15.05 -3.77
N TYR A 230 -11.85 -13.76 -4.08
CA TYR A 230 -12.78 -13.06 -4.95
C TYR A 230 -12.00 -12.51 -6.14
N GLN A 231 -12.49 -12.72 -7.37
CA GLN A 231 -11.88 -12.11 -8.56
C GLN A 231 -12.27 -10.63 -8.61
N LEU A 232 -11.26 -9.75 -8.61
CA LEU A 232 -11.41 -8.29 -8.72
C LEU A 232 -11.26 -7.82 -10.17
#